data_AF-A0AB33ZWC9-F1
#
_entry.id   AF-A0AB33ZWC9-F1
#
_cell.length_a   1.000
_cell.length_b   1.000
_cell.length_c   1.000
_cell.angle_alpha   90.00
_cell.angle_beta   90.00
_cell.angle_gamma   90.00
#
_symmetry.space_group_name_H-M   'P 1'
#
loop_
_entity.id
_entity.type
_entity.pdbx_description
1 polymer ?
#
loop_
_entity_poly.entity_id
_entity_poly.type
_entity_poly.pdbx_seq_one_letter_code
_entity_poly.pdbx_strand_id
1 'polypeptide(L)'
;MDIVDSNYENNTSINIREKIIVKKYQHFSRMLCEQRALIKLNRENIVPHFIESDFENKTIKISFLDGKNPSPEFLFQKLPLLCESIEKIHKYHTTWSGYLCSPSEISWKNYILRKYSSRYEMIRPYISNIELIDKFFLSEFSKLSFEKNNCLLHYDLKPANIIFNKNKNRFNLIDFDRALFGDPLMDYSKLWWRAWNIDSASINKLEKCLEEYYEIDNDFQELMLFYTQLHCIGALAYYTSTFNSKYRPIVNSAMELTQNIIDTRIRWKV
;
A
#
# COMPACT_ATOMS: atom_id res chain seq x y z
N MET A 1 23.02 14.62 -16.12
CA MET A 1 22.00 14.76 -17.17
C MET A 1 20.80 14.05 -16.61
N ASP A 2 19.91 14.85 -16.02
CA ASP A 2 18.91 14.38 -15.06
C ASP A 2 17.68 13.89 -15.80
N ILE A 3 17.30 12.64 -15.57
CA ILE A 3 15.96 12.17 -15.88
C ILE A 3 15.08 12.66 -14.74
N VAL A 4 14.36 13.76 -14.98
CA VAL A 4 13.32 14.26 -14.08
C VAL A 4 12.09 13.40 -14.33
N ASP A 5 11.83 12.43 -13.45
CA ASP A 5 10.52 11.78 -13.43
C ASP A 5 9.53 12.76 -12.78
N SER A 6 8.96 13.66 -13.60
CA SER A 6 8.07 14.76 -13.22
C SER A 6 6.64 14.32 -12.87
N ASN A 7 6.46 13.03 -12.59
CA ASN A 7 5.17 12.38 -12.68
C ASN A 7 4.56 11.98 -11.34
N TYR A 8 5.19 12.37 -10.24
CA TYR A 8 4.71 12.20 -8.89
C TYR A 8 4.67 13.55 -8.16
N GLU A 9 3.89 13.66 -7.09
CA GLU A 9 3.87 14.85 -6.22
C GLU A 9 5.26 15.19 -5.61
N ASN A 10 6.28 14.36 -5.86
CA ASN A 10 7.66 14.57 -5.48
C ASN A 10 8.54 14.62 -6.75
N ASN A 11 9.49 15.54 -6.80
CA ASN A 11 10.50 15.59 -7.87
C ASN A 11 11.70 14.74 -7.47
N THR A 12 12.06 13.76 -8.30
CA THR A 12 13.19 12.87 -8.06
C THR A 12 14.31 13.15 -9.05
N SER A 13 15.54 13.30 -8.54
CA SER A 13 16.76 13.34 -9.34
C SER A 13 17.68 12.18 -8.96
N ILE A 14 18.40 11.64 -9.95
CA ILE A 14 19.22 10.43 -9.78
C ILE A 14 20.64 10.72 -10.27
N ASN A 15 21.60 10.66 -9.36
CA ASN A 15 23.02 10.61 -9.71
C ASN A 15 23.46 9.14 -9.79
N ILE A 16 23.44 8.59 -11.00
CA ILE A 16 23.78 7.18 -11.26
C ILE A 16 25.25 6.89 -10.93
N ARG A 17 26.17 7.84 -11.17
CA ARG A 17 27.61 7.65 -10.93
C ARG A 17 27.90 7.51 -9.45
N GLU A 18 27.27 8.35 -8.63
CA GLU A 18 27.44 8.32 -7.17
C GLU A 18 26.48 7.35 -6.48
N LYS A 19 25.58 6.70 -7.23
CA LYS A 19 24.50 5.85 -6.69
C LYS A 19 23.68 6.57 -5.61
N ILE A 20 23.28 7.80 -5.91
CA ILE A 20 22.49 8.65 -5.00
C ILE A 20 21.19 9.06 -5.68
N ILE A 21 20.11 9.08 -4.91
CA ILE A 21 18.81 9.63 -5.30
C ILE A 21 18.50 10.80 -4.37
N VAL A 22 18.02 11.90 -4.93
CA VAL A 22 17.47 13.04 -4.17
C VAL A 22 16.00 13.18 -4.51
N LYS A 23 15.14 13.19 -3.49
CA LYS A 23 13.70 13.40 -3.63
C LYS A 23 13.30 14.70 -2.98
N LYS A 24 12.56 15.55 -3.69
CA LYS A 24 11.97 16.80 -3.19
C LYS A 24 10.46 16.65 -3.06
N TYR A 25 9.92 16.90 -1.87
CA TYR A 25 8.51 16.69 -1.56
C TYR A 25 7.71 17.98 -1.57
N GLN A 26 6.48 17.92 -2.09
CA GLN A 26 5.51 19.02 -1.90
C GLN A 26 5.02 19.09 -0.44
N HIS A 27 4.77 17.92 0.17
CA HIS A 27 4.20 17.82 1.52
C HIS A 27 5.25 17.34 2.53
N PHE A 28 5.42 18.12 3.60
CA PHE A 28 6.36 17.81 4.69
C PHE A 28 6.05 16.49 5.39
N SER A 29 4.76 16.17 5.58
CA SER A 29 4.32 14.92 6.20
C SER A 29 4.76 13.67 5.43
N ARG A 30 4.83 13.74 4.10
CA ARG A 30 5.31 12.64 3.26
C ARG A 30 6.80 12.43 3.36
N MET A 31 7.55 13.53 3.34
CA MET A 31 8.99 13.50 3.58
C MET A 31 9.31 12.86 4.93
N LEU A 32 8.59 13.27 6.00
CA LEU A 32 8.76 12.69 7.33
C LEU A 32 8.39 11.20 7.39
N CYS A 33 7.35 10.77 6.68
CA CYS A 33 7.01 9.34 6.58
C CYS A 33 8.18 8.56 5.98
N GLU A 34 8.68 8.99 4.81
CA GLU A 34 9.75 8.26 4.13
C GLU A 34 11.04 8.27 4.96
N GLN A 35 11.45 9.42 5.49
CA GLN A 35 12.64 9.51 6.36
C GLN A 35 12.54 8.54 7.55
N ARG A 36 11.43 8.56 8.29
CA ARG A 36 11.26 7.70 9.47
C ARG A 36 11.25 6.22 9.07
N ALA A 37 10.63 5.87 7.95
CA ALA A 37 10.60 4.50 7.46
C ALA A 37 12.01 4.02 7.12
N LEU A 38 12.78 4.81 6.35
CA LEU A 38 14.14 4.43 5.93
C LEU A 38 15.12 4.36 7.11
N ILE A 39 15.01 5.25 8.10
CA ILE A 39 15.80 5.15 9.34
C ILE A 39 15.47 3.86 10.08
N LYS A 40 14.17 3.54 10.22
CA LYS A 40 13.72 2.34 10.95
C LYS A 40 14.12 1.04 10.24
N LEU A 41 14.06 1.03 8.91
CA LEU A 41 14.33 -0.13 8.05
C LEU A 41 15.80 -0.23 7.60
N ASN A 42 16.68 0.66 8.05
CA ASN A 42 18.07 0.76 7.58
C ASN A 42 18.86 -0.56 7.67
N ARG A 43 18.52 -1.42 8.65
CA ARG A 43 19.19 -2.72 8.87
C ARG A 43 18.68 -3.84 7.97
N GLU A 44 17.52 -3.69 7.34
CA GLU A 44 16.89 -4.75 6.55
C GLU A 44 17.56 -4.95 5.20
N ASN A 45 18.36 -3.96 4.76
CA ASN A 45 19.06 -3.95 3.48
C ASN A 45 18.15 -4.18 2.27
N ILE A 46 16.82 -4.07 2.39
CA ILE A 46 15.84 -4.21 1.29
C ILE A 46 15.19 -2.87 0.92
N VAL A 47 15.67 -1.77 1.49
CA VAL A 47 15.21 -0.40 1.22
C VAL A 47 16.40 0.50 0.91
N PRO A 48 16.20 1.69 0.32
CA PRO A 48 17.26 2.68 0.20
C PRO A 48 17.85 3.05 1.57
N HIS A 49 19.17 3.13 1.67
CA HIS A 49 19.80 3.69 2.86
C HIS A 49 19.55 5.19 2.90
N PHE A 50 19.06 5.67 4.04
CA PHE A 50 18.94 7.09 4.32
C PHE A 50 20.34 7.71 4.48
N ILE A 51 20.59 8.84 3.81
CA ILE A 51 21.87 9.57 3.89
C ILE A 51 21.67 10.86 4.69
N GLU A 52 20.81 11.75 4.22
CA GLU A 52 20.54 13.04 4.87
C GLU A 52 19.17 13.60 4.46
N SER A 53 18.70 14.61 5.20
CA SER A 53 17.49 15.37 4.90
C SER A 53 17.73 16.85 5.06
N ASP A 54 17.14 17.65 4.17
CA ASP A 54 17.06 19.10 4.31
C ASP A 54 15.58 19.48 4.48
N PHE A 55 15.24 19.87 5.71
CA PHE A 55 13.86 20.20 6.09
C PHE A 55 13.37 21.52 5.48
N GLU A 56 14.27 22.47 5.21
CA GLU A 56 13.95 23.76 4.61
C GLU A 56 13.53 23.57 3.15
N ASN A 57 14.31 22.79 2.41
CA ASN A 57 14.02 22.48 1.00
C ASN A 57 13.09 21.28 0.80
N LYS A 58 12.67 20.62 1.89
CA LYS A 58 11.87 19.39 1.90
C LYS A 58 12.48 18.30 1.03
N THR A 59 13.76 18.02 1.19
CA THR A 59 14.45 16.98 0.43
C THR A 59 14.98 15.86 1.31
N ILE A 60 15.02 14.64 0.76
CA ILE A 60 15.80 13.54 1.31
C ILE A 60 16.79 13.05 0.26
N LYS A 61 17.96 12.64 0.74
CA LYS A 61 18.99 11.98 -0.04
C LYS A 61 19.14 10.55 0.44
N ILE A 62 19.09 9.61 -0.49
CA ILE A 62 19.07 8.17 -0.22
C ILE A 62 19.96 7.43 -1.21
N SER A 63 20.39 6.22 -0.86
CA SER A 63 21.19 5.39 -1.76
C SER A 63 20.33 4.87 -2.92
N PHE A 64 20.91 4.83 -4.12
CA PHE A 64 20.33 4.11 -5.26
C PHE A 64 20.35 2.60 -5.01
N LEU A 65 19.28 1.91 -5.43
CA LEU A 65 19.17 0.46 -5.38
C LEU A 65 19.29 -0.15 -6.77
N ASP A 66 20.23 -1.07 -6.95
CA ASP A 66 20.37 -1.82 -8.20
C ASP A 66 19.20 -2.80 -8.39
N GLY A 67 18.62 -2.82 -9.59
CA GLY A 67 17.61 -3.78 -10.01
C GLY A 67 16.67 -3.23 -11.08
N LYS A 68 15.56 -3.92 -11.32
CA LYS A 68 14.51 -3.50 -12.25
C LYS A 68 13.13 -3.74 -11.65
N ASN A 69 12.14 -2.93 -12.04
CA ASN A 69 10.75 -3.23 -11.73
C ASN A 69 10.34 -4.57 -12.39
N PRO A 70 9.88 -5.55 -11.60
CA PRO A 70 9.42 -6.83 -12.13
C PRO A 70 8.04 -6.67 -12.76
N SER A 71 7.70 -7.56 -13.71
CA SER A 71 6.32 -7.68 -14.18
C SER A 71 5.44 -8.32 -13.11
N PRO A 72 4.11 -8.11 -13.14
CA PRO A 72 3.22 -8.75 -12.20
C PRO A 72 3.27 -10.29 -12.22
N GLU A 73 3.46 -10.88 -13.40
CA GLU A 73 3.60 -12.34 -13.55
C GLU A 73 4.87 -12.83 -12.84
N PHE A 74 5.97 -12.09 -12.96
CA PHE A 74 7.21 -12.42 -12.27
C PHE A 74 7.08 -12.31 -10.75
N LEU A 75 6.38 -11.27 -10.26
CA LEU A 75 6.05 -11.14 -8.83
C LEU A 75 5.25 -12.36 -8.35
N PHE A 76 4.25 -12.80 -9.10
CA PHE A 76 3.43 -13.96 -8.74
C PHE A 76 4.21 -15.28 -8.76
N GLN A 77 5.12 -15.45 -9.72
CA GLN A 77 6.00 -16.62 -9.80
C GLN A 77 6.97 -16.69 -8.61
N LYS A 78 7.41 -15.53 -8.11
CA LYS A 78 8.35 -15.39 -6.98
C LYS A 78 7.66 -14.99 -5.67
N LEU A 79 6.38 -15.32 -5.52
CA LEU A 79 5.56 -14.88 -4.39
C LEU A 79 6.18 -15.17 -3.01
N PRO A 80 6.73 -16.38 -2.73
CA PRO A 80 7.37 -16.63 -1.43
C PRO A 80 8.52 -15.66 -1.11
N LEU A 81 9.39 -15.37 -2.10
CA LEU A 81 10.50 -14.43 -1.95
C LEU A 81 10.02 -12.98 -1.79
N LEU A 82 8.90 -12.64 -2.42
CA LEU A 82 8.26 -11.34 -2.25
C LEU A 82 7.69 -11.19 -0.84
N CYS A 83 6.98 -12.21 -0.33
CA CYS A 83 6.49 -12.23 1.05
C CYS A 83 7.65 -12.09 2.03
N GLU A 84 8.74 -12.85 1.88
CA GLU A 84 9.93 -12.73 2.73
C GLU A 84 10.49 -11.29 2.79
N SER A 85 10.43 -10.57 1.66
CA SER A 85 10.90 -9.19 1.58
C SER A 85 9.92 -8.21 2.25
N ILE A 86 8.60 -8.41 2.09
CA ILE A 86 7.57 -7.58 2.73
C ILE A 86 7.59 -7.78 4.25
N GLU A 87 7.80 -9.01 4.71
CA GLU A 87 7.78 -9.38 6.13
C GLU A 87 8.93 -8.78 6.94
N LYS A 88 10.04 -8.42 6.28
CA LYS A 88 11.11 -7.60 6.90
C LYS A 88 10.63 -6.22 7.32
N ILE A 89 9.55 -5.70 6.73
CA ILE A 89 8.87 -4.47 7.16
C ILE A 89 7.83 -4.80 8.24
N HIS A 90 7.01 -5.85 8.03
CA HIS A 90 5.91 -6.18 8.94
C HIS A 90 6.37 -6.66 10.33
N LYS A 91 7.63 -7.06 10.52
CA LYS A 91 8.15 -7.43 11.86
C LYS A 91 8.16 -6.28 12.89
N TYR A 92 7.99 -5.03 12.45
CA TYR A 92 8.05 -3.87 13.35
C TYR A 92 6.68 -3.54 13.94
N HIS A 93 6.29 -4.30 14.97
CA HIS A 93 4.99 -4.18 15.64
C HIS A 93 4.84 -2.95 16.54
N THR A 94 3.60 -2.52 16.75
CA THR A 94 3.19 -1.44 17.66
C THR A 94 1.71 -1.56 18.02
N THR A 95 1.27 -0.85 19.05
CA THR A 95 -0.16 -0.62 19.36
C THR A 95 -0.73 0.60 18.64
N TRP A 96 0.12 1.44 18.04
CA TRP A 96 -0.30 2.66 17.36
C TRP A 96 -0.84 2.38 15.96
N SER A 97 -1.77 3.22 15.50
CA SER A 97 -2.33 3.19 14.14
C SER A 97 -2.06 4.49 13.39
N GLY A 98 -1.98 4.40 12.07
CA GLY A 98 -1.93 5.56 11.18
C GLY A 98 -0.53 5.95 10.71
N TYR A 99 -0.45 7.04 9.95
CA TYR A 99 0.76 7.41 9.20
C TYR A 99 1.99 7.52 10.10
N LEU A 100 3.14 7.03 9.63
CA LEU A 100 4.38 6.98 10.42
C LEU A 100 4.88 8.38 10.84
N CYS A 101 4.54 9.43 10.08
CA CYS A 101 4.85 10.81 10.44
C CYS A 101 3.99 11.35 11.60
N SER A 102 2.81 10.77 11.85
CA SER A 102 1.89 11.18 12.90
C SER A 102 1.01 9.99 13.35
N PRO A 103 1.62 8.98 14.00
CA PRO A 103 0.88 7.83 14.49
C PRO A 103 -0.06 8.25 15.63
N SER A 104 -1.07 7.44 15.89
CA SER A 104 -2.10 7.71 16.90
C SER A 104 -2.42 6.46 17.71
N GLU A 105 -2.77 6.66 18.99
CA GLU A 105 -3.15 5.57 19.91
C GLU A 105 -4.59 5.07 19.71
N ILE A 106 -5.24 5.43 18.60
CA ILE A 106 -6.54 4.87 18.28
C ILE A 106 -6.37 3.45 17.76
N SER A 107 -7.34 2.58 18.07
CA SER A 107 -7.36 1.23 17.52
C SER A 107 -7.39 1.26 15.99
N TRP A 108 -6.83 0.22 15.38
CA TRP A 108 -6.82 0.08 13.92
C TRP A 108 -8.23 0.14 13.32
N LYS A 109 -9.17 -0.57 13.96
CA LYS A 109 -10.61 -0.53 13.65
C LYS A 109 -11.13 0.91 13.56
N ASN A 110 -10.86 1.74 14.57
CA ASN A 110 -11.30 3.13 14.60
C ASN A 110 -10.58 3.99 13.55
N TYR A 111 -9.30 3.74 13.28
CA TYR A 111 -8.56 4.42 12.22
C TYR A 111 -9.16 4.13 10.83
N ILE A 112 -9.47 2.86 10.55
CA ILE A 112 -10.13 2.44 9.31
C ILE A 112 -11.49 3.09 9.15
N LEU A 113 -12.33 3.08 10.19
CA LEU A 113 -13.65 3.71 10.14
C LEU A 113 -13.55 5.20 9.82
N ARG A 114 -12.69 5.95 10.52
CA ARG A 114 -12.47 7.38 10.25
C ARG A 114 -12.00 7.62 8.81
N LYS A 115 -11.07 6.79 8.34
CA LYS A 115 -10.52 6.88 7.00
C LYS A 115 -11.57 6.60 5.93
N TYR A 116 -12.42 5.59 6.16
CA TYR A 116 -13.56 5.29 5.32
C TYR A 116 -14.55 6.45 5.28
N SER A 117 -15.04 6.91 6.44
CA SER A 117 -16.05 7.98 6.51
C SER A 117 -15.58 9.25 5.80
N SER A 118 -14.33 9.66 5.99
CA SER A 118 -13.77 10.82 5.28
C SER A 118 -13.78 10.65 3.76
N ARG A 119 -13.44 9.45 3.26
CA ARG A 119 -13.43 9.17 1.82
C ARG A 119 -14.83 9.02 1.24
N TYR A 120 -15.73 8.40 2.00
CA TYR A 120 -17.15 8.26 1.66
C TYR A 120 -17.78 9.63 1.39
N GLU A 121 -17.60 10.58 2.31
CA GLU A 121 -18.13 11.93 2.18
C GLU A 121 -17.58 12.67 0.94
N MET A 122 -16.34 12.39 0.54
CA MET A 122 -15.75 12.97 -0.67
C MET A 122 -16.35 12.40 -1.96
N ILE A 123 -16.66 11.10 -1.98
CA ILE A 123 -17.09 10.42 -3.22
C ILE A 123 -18.62 10.35 -3.36
N ARG A 124 -19.38 10.48 -2.27
CA ARG A 124 -20.85 10.36 -2.30
C ARG A 124 -21.57 11.24 -3.33
N PRO A 125 -21.12 12.48 -3.65
CA PRO A 125 -21.83 13.29 -4.65
C PRO A 125 -21.64 12.79 -6.09
N TYR A 126 -20.69 11.87 -6.32
CA TYR A 126 -20.21 11.50 -7.65
C TYR A 126 -20.51 10.04 -8.03
N ILE A 127 -20.98 9.21 -7.08
CA ILE A 127 -21.18 7.78 -7.29
C ILE A 127 -22.65 7.43 -7.04
N SER A 128 -23.33 6.94 -8.08
CA SER A 128 -24.77 6.63 -8.03
C SER A 128 -25.12 5.50 -7.06
N ASN A 129 -24.27 4.47 -6.95
CA ASN A 129 -24.53 3.30 -6.10
C ASN A 129 -23.85 3.41 -4.72
N ILE A 130 -23.59 4.63 -4.24
CA ILE A 130 -22.76 4.84 -3.04
C ILE A 130 -23.40 4.29 -1.76
N GLU A 131 -24.73 4.36 -1.63
CA GLU A 131 -25.46 3.82 -0.47
C GLU A 131 -25.32 2.29 -0.37
N LEU A 132 -25.27 1.60 -1.52
CA LEU A 132 -25.03 0.16 -1.55
C LEU A 132 -23.62 -0.16 -1.07
N ILE A 133 -22.62 0.61 -1.52
CA ILE A 133 -21.22 0.49 -1.09
C ILE A 133 -21.13 0.68 0.43
N ASP A 134 -21.82 1.68 1.00
CA ASP A 134 -21.86 1.94 2.45
C ASP A 134 -22.45 0.79 3.24
N LYS A 135 -23.64 0.34 2.83
CA LYS A 135 -24.32 -0.79 3.47
C LYS A 135 -23.43 -2.03 3.50
N PHE A 136 -22.78 -2.35 2.38
CA PHE A 136 -21.86 -3.50 2.33
C PHE A 136 -20.63 -3.27 3.19
N PHE A 137 -20.01 -2.10 3.12
CA PHE A 137 -18.83 -1.80 3.92
C PHE A 137 -19.12 -1.94 5.42
N LEU A 138 -20.20 -1.32 5.92
CA LEU A 138 -20.57 -1.35 7.33
C LEU A 138 -20.96 -2.77 7.81
N SER A 139 -21.69 -3.52 6.99
CA SER A 139 -22.01 -4.92 7.26
C SER A 139 -20.74 -5.74 7.52
N GLU A 140 -19.73 -5.61 6.67
CA GLU A 140 -18.51 -6.41 6.77
C GLU A 140 -17.58 -5.89 7.87
N PHE A 141 -17.46 -4.57 8.01
CA PHE A 141 -16.72 -3.94 9.10
C PHE A 141 -17.21 -4.36 10.49
N SER A 142 -18.51 -4.65 10.65
CA SER A 142 -19.07 -5.15 11.91
C SER A 142 -18.69 -6.60 12.23
N LYS A 143 -18.35 -7.42 11.23
CA LYS A 143 -18.07 -8.85 11.37
C LYS A 143 -16.58 -9.16 11.50
N LEU A 144 -15.73 -8.35 10.88
CA LEU A 144 -14.29 -8.58 10.82
C LEU A 144 -13.63 -8.32 12.18
N SER A 145 -12.71 -9.22 12.54
CA SER A 145 -11.81 -9.03 13.67
C SER A 145 -10.61 -8.17 13.24
N PHE A 146 -10.22 -7.23 14.10
CA PHE A 146 -9.06 -6.35 13.90
C PHE A 146 -8.08 -6.47 15.07
N GLU A 147 -8.06 -7.62 15.74
CA GLU A 147 -7.35 -7.83 17.02
C GLU A 147 -5.84 -8.02 16.87
N LYS A 148 -5.33 -8.11 15.63
CA LYS A 148 -3.90 -8.29 15.37
C LYS A 148 -3.13 -7.02 15.71
N ASN A 149 -1.94 -7.19 16.31
CA ASN A 149 -1.04 -6.08 16.58
C ASN A 149 -0.63 -5.40 15.27
N ASN A 150 -0.74 -4.07 15.23
CA ASN A 150 -0.32 -3.31 14.07
C ASN A 150 1.17 -3.49 13.81
N CYS A 151 1.55 -3.46 12.55
CA CYS A 151 2.95 -3.40 12.13
C CYS A 151 3.20 -2.24 11.18
N LEU A 152 4.48 -1.95 10.93
CA LEU A 152 4.86 -0.98 9.91
C LEU A 152 4.47 -1.52 8.54
N LEU A 153 3.73 -0.74 7.78
CA LEU A 153 3.31 -1.02 6.40
C LEU A 153 4.00 -0.06 5.43
N HIS A 154 4.20 -0.53 4.20
CA HIS A 154 4.56 0.31 3.06
C HIS A 154 3.39 1.21 2.64
N TYR A 155 2.16 0.67 2.65
CA TYR A 155 0.87 1.28 2.35
C TYR A 155 0.61 1.72 0.89
N ASP A 156 1.65 2.02 0.12
CA ASP A 156 1.55 2.21 -1.34
C ASP A 156 2.24 1.06 -2.11
N LEU A 157 2.08 -0.19 -1.65
CA LEU A 157 2.75 -1.34 -2.26
C LEU A 157 2.15 -1.70 -3.62
N LYS A 158 2.88 -1.42 -4.70
CA LYS A 158 2.49 -1.72 -6.08
C LYS A 158 3.72 -2.06 -6.91
N PRO A 159 3.58 -2.69 -8.10
CA PRO A 159 4.74 -3.11 -8.90
C PRO A 159 5.78 -2.02 -9.19
N ALA A 160 5.36 -0.77 -9.36
CA ALA A 160 6.25 0.37 -9.56
C ALA A 160 7.18 0.66 -8.36
N ASN A 161 6.78 0.24 -7.16
CA ASN A 161 7.50 0.47 -5.91
C ASN A 161 8.30 -0.77 -5.46
N ILE A 162 8.40 -1.78 -6.32
CA ILE A 162 9.13 -3.03 -6.08
C ILE A 162 10.26 -3.15 -7.10
N ILE A 163 11.47 -3.44 -6.64
CA ILE A 163 12.66 -3.63 -7.47
C ILE A 163 13.20 -5.04 -7.24
N PHE A 164 13.34 -5.83 -8.29
CA PHE A 164 14.02 -7.12 -8.20
C PHE A 164 15.53 -6.95 -8.43
N ASN A 165 16.32 -7.35 -7.43
CA ASN A 165 17.77 -7.42 -7.55
C ASN A 165 18.18 -8.85 -7.90
N LYS A 166 18.51 -9.10 -9.16
CA LYS A 166 18.91 -10.43 -9.67
C LYS A 166 20.15 -10.97 -8.97
N ASN A 167 21.14 -10.13 -8.72
CA ASN A 167 22.43 -10.56 -8.12
C ASN A 167 22.26 -11.02 -6.68
N LYS A 168 21.36 -10.39 -5.93
CA LYS A 168 21.04 -10.73 -4.54
C LYS A 168 19.84 -11.67 -4.41
N ASN A 169 19.21 -12.04 -5.53
CA ASN A 169 17.98 -12.82 -5.62
C ASN A 169 16.94 -12.41 -4.56
N ARG A 170 16.57 -11.12 -4.54
CA ARG A 170 15.62 -10.56 -3.56
C ARG A 170 14.84 -9.40 -4.13
N PHE A 171 13.72 -9.08 -3.50
CA PHE A 171 13.00 -7.83 -3.77
C PHE A 171 13.47 -6.74 -2.81
N ASN A 172 13.65 -5.55 -3.35
CA ASN A 172 13.81 -4.32 -2.59
C ASN A 172 12.55 -3.46 -2.79
N LEU A 173 12.26 -2.61 -1.82
CA LEU A 173 11.07 -1.77 -1.76
C LEU A 173 11.49 -0.30 -1.68
N ILE A 174 10.75 0.58 -2.36
CA ILE A 174 11.04 2.02 -2.46
C ILE A 174 9.75 2.83 -2.29
N ASP A 175 9.87 4.13 -2.01
CA ASP A 175 8.74 5.08 -1.92
C ASP A 175 7.85 4.85 -0.69
N PHE A 176 8.47 4.97 0.50
CA PHE A 176 7.80 4.85 1.80
C PHE A 176 7.09 6.13 2.27
N ASP A 177 6.80 7.08 1.37
CA ASP A 177 6.23 8.39 1.72
C ASP A 177 4.76 8.31 2.21
N ARG A 178 4.17 7.12 2.12
CA ARG A 178 2.84 6.76 2.64
C ARG A 178 2.85 5.77 3.80
N ALA A 179 4.03 5.34 4.26
CA ALA A 179 4.16 4.32 5.30
C ALA A 179 3.32 4.64 6.56
N LEU A 180 2.72 3.61 7.16
CA LEU A 180 1.83 3.74 8.31
C LEU A 180 1.88 2.50 9.20
N PHE A 181 1.31 2.59 10.40
CA PHE A 181 1.07 1.42 11.26
C PHE A 181 -0.36 0.90 11.11
N GLY A 182 -0.50 -0.40 10.84
CA GLY A 182 -1.79 -1.04 10.64
C GLY A 182 -1.69 -2.55 10.44
N ASP A 183 -2.75 -3.13 9.90
CA ASP A 183 -2.83 -4.55 9.57
C ASP A 183 -1.97 -4.90 8.32
N PRO A 184 -1.09 -5.90 8.39
CA PRO A 184 -0.22 -6.32 7.28
C PRO A 184 -0.97 -6.70 6.00
N LEU A 185 -2.20 -7.20 6.10
CA LEU A 185 -3.01 -7.56 4.94
C LEU A 185 -3.39 -6.35 4.07
N MET A 186 -3.26 -5.12 4.58
CA MET A 186 -3.42 -3.93 3.76
C MET A 186 -2.38 -3.84 2.63
N ASP A 187 -1.13 -4.22 2.86
CA ASP A 187 -0.10 -4.18 1.82
C ASP A 187 -0.34 -5.27 0.77
N TYR A 188 -0.69 -6.47 1.22
CA TYR A 188 -1.01 -7.58 0.34
C TYR A 188 -2.26 -7.33 -0.51
N SER A 189 -3.34 -6.80 0.07
CA SER A 189 -4.55 -6.41 -0.68
C SER A 189 -4.29 -5.28 -1.68
N LYS A 190 -3.41 -4.32 -1.35
CA LYS A 190 -2.99 -3.29 -2.30
C LYS A 190 -2.25 -3.91 -3.47
N LEU A 191 -1.26 -4.75 -3.19
CA LEU A 191 -0.46 -5.40 -4.23
C LEU A 191 -1.33 -6.30 -5.10
N TRP A 192 -2.20 -7.09 -4.49
CA TRP A 192 -3.12 -8.00 -5.18
C TRP A 192 -4.01 -7.23 -6.15
N TRP A 193 -4.63 -6.13 -5.72
CA TRP A 193 -5.38 -5.24 -6.64
C TRP A 193 -4.52 -4.63 -7.76
N ARG A 194 -3.28 -4.22 -7.44
CA ARG A 194 -2.43 -3.45 -8.36
C ARG A 194 -1.60 -4.31 -9.32
N ALA A 195 -1.50 -5.62 -9.07
CA ALA A 195 -0.64 -6.52 -9.81
C ALA A 195 -1.40 -7.71 -10.41
N TRP A 196 -2.42 -8.23 -9.74
CA TRP A 196 -3.01 -9.52 -10.10
C TRP A 196 -4.51 -9.43 -10.32
N ASN A 197 -5.04 -10.46 -10.99
CA ASN A 197 -6.46 -10.63 -11.15
C ASN A 197 -7.09 -11.14 -9.85
N ILE A 198 -8.36 -10.79 -9.69
CA ILE A 198 -9.10 -11.10 -8.47
C ILE A 198 -9.83 -12.41 -8.66
N ASP A 199 -9.09 -13.48 -8.42
CA ASP A 199 -9.55 -14.86 -8.49
C ASP A 199 -9.14 -15.66 -7.24
N SER A 200 -9.90 -16.71 -6.94
CA SER A 200 -9.66 -17.55 -5.76
C SER A 200 -8.32 -18.28 -5.82
N ALA A 201 -7.80 -18.61 -7.01
CA ALA A 201 -6.54 -19.34 -7.15
C ALA A 201 -5.34 -18.49 -6.68
N SER A 202 -5.33 -17.20 -7.02
CA SER A 202 -4.31 -16.25 -6.58
C SER A 202 -4.39 -15.95 -5.09
N ILE A 203 -5.60 -15.83 -4.52
CA ILE A 203 -5.80 -15.67 -3.07
C ILE A 203 -5.28 -16.89 -2.33
N ASN A 204 -5.70 -18.10 -2.70
CA ASN A 204 -5.29 -19.33 -2.03
C ASN A 204 -3.76 -19.52 -2.06
N LYS A 205 -3.11 -19.11 -3.16
CA LYS A 205 -1.65 -19.16 -3.25
C LYS A 205 -0.98 -18.17 -2.29
N LEU A 206 -1.52 -16.96 -2.19
CA LEU A 206 -1.03 -15.96 -1.25
C LEU A 206 -1.25 -16.41 0.19
N GLU A 207 -2.45 -16.87 0.52
CA GLU A 207 -2.85 -17.43 1.82
C GLU A 207 -1.82 -18.46 2.29
N LYS A 208 -1.52 -19.46 1.45
CA LYS A 208 -0.50 -20.48 1.72
C LYS A 208 0.90 -19.91 1.96
N CYS A 209 1.28 -18.83 1.28
CA CYS A 209 2.58 -18.18 1.53
C CYS A 209 2.59 -17.41 2.86
N LEU A 210 1.42 -16.96 3.33
CA LEU A 210 1.27 -16.18 4.55
C LEU A 210 1.08 -17.05 5.80
N GLU A 211 0.69 -18.32 5.64
CA GLU A 211 0.68 -19.33 6.73
C GLU A 211 2.03 -19.45 7.45
N GLU A 212 3.14 -19.13 6.78
CA GLU A 212 4.48 -19.13 7.39
C GLU A 212 4.71 -17.95 8.37
N TYR A 213 3.91 -16.89 8.27
CA TYR A 213 4.11 -15.62 8.99
C TYR A 213 2.96 -15.25 9.91
N TYR A 214 1.75 -15.73 9.61
CA TYR A 214 0.52 -15.37 10.29
C TYR A 214 -0.31 -16.60 10.59
N GLU A 215 -1.01 -16.55 11.72
CA GLU A 215 -2.19 -17.38 11.93
C GLU A 215 -3.28 -16.89 10.96
N ILE A 216 -3.67 -17.77 10.03
CA ILE A 216 -4.68 -17.52 9.02
C ILE A 216 -6.02 -17.96 9.60
N ASP A 217 -6.90 -16.97 9.77
CA ASP A 217 -8.25 -17.16 10.28
C ASP A 217 -9.21 -17.47 9.12
N ASN A 218 -10.38 -18.04 9.46
CA ASN A 218 -11.41 -18.38 8.48
C ASN A 218 -11.96 -17.15 7.71
N ASP A 219 -11.67 -15.92 8.16
CA ASP A 219 -12.11 -14.67 7.52
C ASP A 219 -11.02 -14.00 6.67
N PHE A 220 -9.88 -14.67 6.41
CA PHE A 220 -8.76 -14.12 5.65
C PHE A 220 -9.18 -13.56 4.28
N GLN A 221 -9.98 -14.32 3.52
CA GLN A 221 -10.40 -13.90 2.18
C GLN A 221 -11.36 -12.71 2.25
N GLU A 222 -12.27 -12.71 3.22
CA GLU A 222 -13.20 -11.62 3.50
C GLU A 222 -12.46 -10.34 3.87
N LEU A 223 -11.41 -10.45 4.69
CA LEU A 223 -10.58 -9.33 5.12
C LEU A 223 -9.72 -8.78 3.97
N MET A 224 -9.15 -9.66 3.14
CA MET A 224 -8.44 -9.27 1.91
C MET A 224 -9.34 -8.51 0.94
N LEU A 225 -10.57 -8.99 0.70
CA LEU A 225 -11.57 -8.32 -0.13
C LEU A 225 -12.00 -6.98 0.50
N PHE A 226 -12.16 -6.92 1.82
CA PHE A 226 -12.50 -5.69 2.53
C PHE A 226 -11.42 -4.61 2.38
N TYR A 227 -10.14 -4.95 2.61
CA TYR A 227 -9.04 -3.99 2.42
C TYR A 227 -8.88 -3.58 0.96
N THR A 228 -9.11 -4.50 0.02
CA THR A 228 -9.14 -4.19 -1.41
C THR A 228 -10.21 -3.15 -1.74
N GLN A 229 -11.43 -3.31 -1.22
CA GLN A 229 -12.50 -2.33 -1.38
C GLN A 229 -12.12 -0.97 -0.76
N LEU A 230 -11.52 -0.97 0.43
CA LEU A 230 -11.04 0.26 1.07
C LEU A 230 -9.97 0.99 0.25
N HIS A 231 -9.10 0.27 -0.44
CA HIS A 231 -8.12 0.84 -1.36
C HIS A 231 -8.77 1.46 -2.60
N CYS A 232 -9.79 0.79 -3.15
CA CYS A 232 -10.58 1.30 -4.28
C CYS A 232 -11.25 2.61 -3.92
N ILE A 233 -11.96 2.65 -2.79
CA ILE A 233 -12.60 3.86 -2.23
C ILE A 233 -11.56 4.98 -2.01
N GLY A 234 -10.36 4.63 -1.54
CA GLY A 234 -9.25 5.57 -1.42
C GLY A 234 -8.79 6.18 -2.74
N ALA A 235 -8.76 5.40 -3.82
CA ALA A 235 -8.39 5.91 -5.14
C ALA A 235 -9.49 6.81 -5.74
N LEU A 236 -10.76 6.46 -5.52
CA LEU A 236 -11.90 7.30 -5.90
C LEU A 236 -11.87 8.65 -5.18
N ALA A 237 -11.61 8.65 -3.87
CA ALA A 237 -11.46 9.87 -3.09
C ALA A 237 -10.27 10.73 -3.57
N TYR A 238 -9.14 10.11 -3.91
CA TYR A 238 -7.98 10.86 -4.43
C TYR A 238 -8.24 11.46 -5.82
N TYR A 239 -8.94 10.74 -6.70
CA TYR A 239 -9.31 11.28 -7.99
C TYR A 239 -10.31 12.43 -7.87
N THR A 240 -11.31 12.32 -6.99
CA THR A 240 -12.28 13.41 -6.76
C THR A 240 -11.64 14.66 -6.15
N SER A 241 -10.49 14.55 -5.46
CA SER A 241 -9.76 15.72 -4.96
C SER A 241 -8.82 16.36 -5.99
N THR A 242 -8.51 15.69 -7.10
CA THR A 242 -7.52 16.17 -8.08
C THR A 242 -8.07 16.35 -9.49
N PHE A 243 -9.11 15.59 -9.85
CA PHE A 243 -9.66 15.42 -11.20
C PHE A 243 -8.61 15.21 -12.31
N ASN A 244 -7.45 14.67 -11.94
CA ASN A 244 -6.35 14.50 -12.87
C ASN A 244 -6.57 13.24 -13.73
N SER A 245 -6.70 13.46 -15.05
CA SER A 245 -7.02 12.43 -16.04
C SER A 245 -6.02 11.27 -16.07
N LYS A 246 -4.77 11.48 -15.62
CA LYS A 246 -3.76 10.43 -15.45
C LYS A 246 -4.23 9.29 -14.54
N TYR A 247 -5.09 9.58 -13.56
CA TYR A 247 -5.60 8.57 -12.63
C TYR A 247 -6.89 7.89 -13.11
N ARG A 248 -7.45 8.28 -14.25
CA ARG A 248 -8.68 7.69 -14.80
C ARG A 248 -8.61 6.16 -14.96
N PRO A 249 -7.50 5.55 -15.45
CA PRO A 249 -7.42 4.10 -15.53
C PRO A 249 -7.51 3.41 -14.16
N ILE A 250 -6.90 4.01 -13.13
CA ILE A 250 -6.92 3.48 -11.76
C ILE A 250 -8.32 3.56 -11.16
N VAL A 251 -9.02 4.66 -11.42
CA VAL A 251 -10.40 4.90 -10.97
C VAL A 251 -11.38 3.95 -11.65
N ASN A 252 -11.25 3.73 -12.95
CA ASN A 252 -12.10 2.78 -13.68
C ASN A 252 -11.94 1.37 -13.12
N SER A 253 -10.68 0.94 -12.89
CA SER A 253 -10.40 -0.34 -12.24
C SER A 253 -10.97 -0.41 -10.81
N ALA A 254 -10.87 0.67 -10.03
CA ALA A 254 -11.44 0.73 -8.68
C ALA A 254 -12.98 0.60 -8.68
N MET A 255 -13.66 1.23 -9.64
CA MET A 255 -15.12 1.14 -9.80
C MET A 255 -15.56 -0.27 -10.19
N GLU A 256 -14.94 -0.83 -11.23
CA GLU A 256 -15.24 -2.18 -11.71
C GLU A 256 -15.06 -3.21 -10.58
N LEU A 257 -13.94 -3.11 -9.86
CA LEU A 257 -13.66 -4.02 -8.78
C LEU A 257 -14.60 -3.85 -7.58
N THR A 258 -14.93 -2.62 -7.22
CA THR A 258 -15.90 -2.37 -6.14
C THR A 258 -17.25 -3.03 -6.47
N GLN A 259 -17.69 -2.95 -7.72
CA GLN A 259 -18.91 -3.62 -8.17
C GLN A 259 -18.77 -5.14 -8.16
N ASN A 260 -17.67 -5.70 -8.68
CA ASN A 260 -17.43 -7.15 -8.69
C ASN A 260 -17.40 -7.76 -7.29
N ILE A 261 -16.82 -7.07 -6.30
CA ILE A 261 -16.80 -7.51 -4.90
C ILE A 261 -18.23 -7.55 -4.33
N ILE A 262 -19.03 -6.52 -4.61
CA ILE A 262 -20.44 -6.46 -4.21
C ILE A 262 -21.21 -7.63 -4.83
N ASP A 263 -21.08 -7.84 -6.14
CA ASP A 263 -21.81 -8.88 -6.87
C ASP A 263 -21.40 -10.30 -6.45
N THR A 264 -20.11 -10.51 -6.16
CA THR A 264 -19.60 -11.79 -5.65
C THR A 264 -20.20 -12.08 -4.27
N ARG A 265 -20.24 -11.08 -3.39
CA ARG A 265 -20.79 -11.23 -2.04
C ARG A 265 -22.31 -11.36 -2.01
N ILE A 266 -23.03 -10.75 -2.95
CA ILE A 266 -24.46 -11.01 -3.15
C ILE A 266 -24.67 -12.47 -3.52
N ARG A 267 -23.88 -12.99 -4.47
CA ARG A 267 -23.97 -14.40 -4.90
C ARG A 267 -23.63 -15.41 -3.81
N TRP A 268 -22.77 -15.08 -2.85
CA TRP A 268 -22.42 -15.95 -1.73
C TRP A 268 -23.40 -15.90 -0.55
N LYS A 269 -24.34 -14.95 -0.54
CA LYS A 269 -25.39 -14.80 0.49
C LYS A 269 -26.76 -15.37 0.05
N VAL A 270 -26.82 -16.02 -1.11
CA VAL A 270 -27.95 -16.81 -1.63
C VAL A 270 -27.54 -18.28 -1.63
#